data_AF-A0AAV2BY28-F1
#
_entry.id   AF-A0AAV2BY28-F1
#
_cell.length_a   1.000
_cell.length_b   1.000
_cell.length_c   1.000
_cell.angle_alpha   90.00
_cell.angle_beta   90.00
_cell.angle_gamma   90.00
#
_symmetry.space_group_name_H-M   'P 1'
#
loop_
_entity.id
_entity.type
_entity.pdbx_description
1 polymer ?
#
loop_
_entity_poly.entity_id
_entity_poly.type
_entity_poly.pdbx_seq_one_letter_code
_entity_poly.pdbx_strand_id
1 'polypeptide(L)'
;MPSISLSVFEREMHISWMVLFFLVMSAGMAPTSAIAQSLSVSQGIDSSVECPSGWYRCPSGKRCIPSQFVCSVRNECDRSITEETNCENKTTKNTFVTSPEISFAKAELKSWFLRRKKPGPRTDRWGSQIHRIAVALHLADNSTFSPGNRTGEEISYELTTQLLYRLGKDKKMSSQELALYLHALLVACMDPRDFYGEDLIRELRKRVEASGNYTNPFLILVLCNVGDDMTTKDVERERNDRQLPDNRTRHEEEEAVEKVLEVTGETMTVHYCVCMGEEINVGRTWRLKLLVNSTIYNAIETVAKMDNRQKVQYNVVDGKPYVSALNGKEDDPEMGMFWFLHLKFLSSEKNPKLVEESPVDIKLQPNQEIILWYKRAPWSGHSPMKKSVASP
;
A
#
# COMPACT_ATOMS: atom_id res chain seq x y z
N MET A 1 42.76 -11.30 41.46
CA MET A 1 41.84 -11.00 40.34
C MET A 1 42.64 -10.37 39.23
N PRO A 2 42.38 -10.68 37.94
CA PRO A 2 41.69 -11.88 37.42
C PRO A 2 42.62 -13.11 37.61
N SER A 3 42.74 -14.19 36.82
CA SER A 3 41.94 -14.84 35.75
C SER A 3 42.25 -16.35 35.77
N ILE A 4 41.41 -17.19 35.17
CA ILE A 4 41.69 -18.62 34.89
C ILE A 4 41.31 -18.95 33.43
N SER A 5 42.04 -19.88 32.81
CA SER A 5 41.99 -20.28 31.39
C SER A 5 40.61 -20.76 30.90
N LEU A 6 40.17 -20.27 29.73
CA LEU A 6 39.23 -20.98 28.86
C LEU A 6 39.95 -22.16 28.18
N SER A 7 39.69 -23.39 28.63
CA SER A 7 40.11 -24.61 27.91
C SER A 7 39.30 -25.89 28.26
N VAL A 8 38.23 -25.78 29.07
CA VAL A 8 37.51 -26.95 29.63
C VAL A 8 36.05 -27.06 29.14
N PHE A 9 35.48 -26.03 28.50
CA PHE A 9 34.05 -26.00 28.16
C PHE A 9 33.66 -26.55 26.76
N GLU A 10 34.63 -27.03 25.97
CA GLU A 10 34.43 -27.44 24.56
C GLU A 10 34.35 -28.97 24.33
N ARG A 11 34.32 -29.81 25.37
CA ARG A 11 34.30 -31.29 25.20
C ARG A 11 33.00 -32.02 25.58
N GLU A 12 32.07 -31.39 26.27
CA GLU A 12 30.82 -32.03 26.71
C GLU A 12 29.69 -32.02 25.65
N MET A 13 29.74 -31.14 24.64
CA MET A 13 28.60 -30.94 23.73
C MET A 13 28.49 -31.97 22.58
N HIS A 14 29.53 -32.77 22.33
CA HIS A 14 29.58 -33.70 21.20
C HIS A 14 28.93 -35.07 21.46
N ILE A 15 28.75 -35.48 22.71
CA ILE A 15 28.25 -36.83 23.05
C ILE A 15 26.71 -36.88 23.06
N SER A 16 26.04 -35.77 23.37
CA SER A 16 24.58 -35.71 23.48
C SER A 16 23.84 -35.89 22.13
N TRP A 17 24.42 -35.42 21.02
CA TRP A 17 23.80 -35.52 19.70
C TRP A 17 23.80 -36.94 19.10
N MET A 18 24.80 -37.77 19.40
CA MET A 18 24.86 -39.15 18.88
C MET A 18 23.81 -40.08 19.51
N VAL A 19 23.47 -39.85 20.79
CA VAL A 19 22.44 -40.65 21.48
C VAL A 19 21.03 -40.34 20.93
N LEU A 20 20.75 -39.08 20.60
CA LEU A 20 19.48 -38.68 20.01
C LEU A 20 19.27 -39.27 18.59
N PHE A 21 20.34 -39.33 17.79
CA PHE A 21 20.27 -39.85 16.42
C PHE A 21 20.01 -41.36 16.36
N PHE A 22 20.52 -42.14 17.32
CA PHE A 22 20.27 -43.58 17.40
C PHE A 22 18.85 -43.95 17.87
N LEU A 23 18.24 -43.14 18.74
CA LEU A 23 16.86 -43.38 19.21
C LEU A 23 15.80 -43.13 18.12
N VAL A 24 16.04 -42.21 17.18
CA VAL A 24 15.10 -41.93 16.09
C VAL A 24 15.05 -43.05 15.03
N MET A 25 16.14 -43.79 14.85
CA MET A 25 16.23 -44.88 13.85
C MET A 25 15.55 -46.19 14.26
N SER A 26 15.04 -46.31 15.49
CA SER A 26 14.45 -47.55 16.02
C SER A 26 12.91 -47.57 16.08
N ALA A 27 12.23 -46.46 15.74
CA ALA A 27 10.78 -46.37 15.68
C ALA A 27 10.28 -46.35 14.23
N GLY A 28 10.15 -47.53 13.62
CA GLY A 28 9.69 -47.68 12.23
C GLY A 28 8.22 -47.30 12.03
N MET A 29 7.95 -46.03 11.71
CA MET A 29 6.65 -45.56 11.21
C MET A 29 6.86 -44.63 10.00
N ALA A 30 6.31 -45.01 8.85
CA ALA A 30 6.38 -44.21 7.63
C ALA A 30 5.27 -43.14 7.60
N PRO A 31 5.58 -41.85 7.39
CA PRO A 31 4.57 -40.82 7.14
C PRO A 31 4.35 -40.61 5.64
N THR A 32 3.09 -40.68 5.22
CA THR A 32 2.63 -40.31 3.87
C THR A 32 2.60 -38.79 3.68
N SER A 33 3.13 -38.34 2.55
CA SER A 33 2.80 -37.09 1.82
C SER A 33 2.71 -35.75 2.58
N ALA A 34 3.64 -34.86 2.21
CA ALA A 34 3.54 -33.39 2.21
C ALA A 34 3.47 -32.64 3.56
N ILE A 35 4.57 -31.95 3.89
CA ILE A 35 4.62 -30.49 4.16
C ILE A 35 6.09 -30.00 4.16
N ALA A 36 6.31 -28.85 3.53
CA ALA A 36 7.43 -27.89 3.64
C ALA A 36 8.87 -28.38 3.96
N GLN A 37 9.75 -28.27 2.95
CA GLN A 37 11.10 -27.74 3.16
C GLN A 37 11.42 -26.68 2.09
N SER A 38 11.32 -25.40 2.46
CA SER A 38 12.03 -24.32 1.76
C SER A 38 13.47 -24.20 2.31
N LEU A 39 14.17 -25.33 2.31
CA LEU A 39 15.62 -25.38 2.34
C LEU A 39 16.10 -25.41 0.89
N SER A 40 17.30 -24.89 0.62
CA SER A 40 17.87 -24.76 -0.71
C SER A 40 18.12 -26.12 -1.38
N VAL A 41 17.13 -26.68 -2.07
CA VAL A 41 17.27 -27.92 -2.84
C VAL A 41 17.86 -27.62 -4.22
N SER A 42 19.17 -27.75 -4.33
CA SER A 42 19.89 -27.82 -5.60
C SER A 42 19.77 -29.21 -6.24
N GLN A 43 18.54 -29.67 -6.49
CA GLN A 43 18.32 -30.82 -7.38
C GLN A 43 18.25 -30.31 -8.82
N GLY A 44 19.27 -30.67 -9.60
CA GLY A 44 19.38 -30.26 -10.98
C GLY A 44 18.27 -30.89 -11.83
N ILE A 45 17.62 -30.07 -12.64
CA ILE A 45 16.70 -30.54 -13.68
C ILE A 45 17.49 -31.46 -14.63
N ASP A 46 16.92 -32.61 -15.00
CA ASP A 46 17.50 -33.46 -16.02
C ASP A 46 17.55 -32.72 -17.36
N SER A 47 18.69 -32.84 -18.05
CA SER A 47 18.97 -32.24 -19.35
C SER A 47 17.96 -32.57 -20.45
N SER A 48 17.15 -33.63 -20.27
CA SER A 48 16.12 -34.10 -21.20
C SER A 48 14.80 -33.31 -21.18
N VAL A 49 14.48 -32.62 -20.09
CA VAL A 49 13.22 -31.87 -19.94
C VAL A 49 13.37 -30.51 -20.62
N GLU A 50 12.52 -30.13 -21.59
CA GLU A 50 12.57 -28.80 -22.22
C GLU A 50 12.13 -27.66 -21.28
N CYS A 51 12.61 -26.43 -21.50
CA CYS A 51 12.11 -25.28 -20.74
C CYS A 51 10.73 -24.84 -21.25
N PRO A 52 9.85 -24.28 -20.40
CA PRO A 52 8.60 -23.67 -20.84
C PRO A 52 8.81 -22.56 -21.88
N SER A 53 7.81 -22.32 -22.73
CA SER A 53 7.87 -21.22 -23.70
C SER A 53 8.12 -19.86 -23.00
N GLY A 54 9.05 -19.07 -23.52
CA GLY A 54 9.50 -17.81 -22.90
C GLY A 54 10.55 -17.96 -21.79
N TRP A 55 11.08 -19.16 -21.56
CA TRP A 55 12.16 -19.43 -20.61
C TRP A 55 13.44 -19.91 -21.30
N TYR A 56 14.58 -19.49 -20.77
CA TYR A 56 15.92 -19.85 -21.21
C TYR A 56 16.54 -20.91 -20.29
N ARG A 57 17.29 -21.85 -20.86
CA ARG A 57 18.03 -22.87 -20.10
C ARG A 57 19.39 -22.32 -19.68
N CYS A 58 19.65 -22.30 -18.38
CA CYS A 58 20.97 -21.94 -17.84
C CYS A 58 22.07 -22.82 -18.48
N PRO A 59 23.28 -22.30 -18.72
CA PRO A 59 24.40 -23.07 -19.28
C PRO A 59 24.78 -24.31 -18.47
N SER A 60 24.50 -24.34 -17.17
CA SER A 60 24.68 -25.52 -16.31
C SER A 60 23.70 -26.67 -16.61
N GLY A 61 22.68 -26.45 -17.46
CA GLY A 61 21.63 -27.41 -17.83
C GLY A 61 20.56 -27.65 -16.76
N LYS A 62 20.85 -27.27 -15.50
CA LYS A 62 20.12 -27.66 -14.28
C LYS A 62 18.94 -26.75 -13.90
N ARG A 63 18.76 -25.62 -14.57
CA ARG A 63 17.78 -24.57 -14.25
C ARG A 63 17.25 -23.93 -15.54
N CYS A 64 15.96 -23.59 -15.55
CA CYS A 64 15.40 -22.64 -16.50
C CYS A 64 15.18 -21.29 -15.78
N ILE A 65 15.42 -20.18 -16.46
CA ILE A 65 15.10 -18.81 -16.02
C ILE A 65 14.19 -18.14 -17.05
N PRO A 66 13.31 -17.18 -16.69
CA PRO A 66 12.58 -16.41 -17.68
C PRO A 66 13.54 -15.68 -18.63
N SER A 67 13.28 -15.68 -19.94
CA SER A 67 14.25 -15.19 -20.94
C SER A 67 14.63 -13.71 -20.79
N GLN A 68 13.83 -12.92 -20.08
CA GLN A 68 14.12 -11.53 -19.70
C GLN A 68 15.30 -11.36 -18.72
N PHE A 69 15.77 -12.45 -18.09
CA PHE A 69 16.90 -12.43 -17.16
C PHE A 69 18.24 -12.83 -17.82
N VAL A 70 18.25 -13.16 -19.10
CA VAL A 70 19.48 -13.43 -19.87
C VAL A 70 20.16 -12.11 -20.25
N CYS A 71 21.46 -11.97 -19.98
CA CYS A 71 22.20 -10.70 -20.10
C CYS A 71 21.62 -9.59 -19.19
N SER A 72 21.10 -9.96 -18.01
CA SER A 72 20.46 -9.02 -17.06
C SER A 72 21.43 -8.27 -16.14
N VAL A 73 22.74 -8.52 -16.26
CA VAL A 73 23.84 -8.05 -15.38
C VAL A 73 23.81 -8.70 -13.98
N ARG A 74 22.81 -9.56 -13.70
CA ARG A 74 22.67 -10.32 -12.46
C ARG A 74 22.71 -11.80 -12.79
N ASN A 75 23.57 -12.54 -12.11
CA ASN A 75 23.67 -14.00 -12.25
C ASN A 75 22.46 -14.65 -11.56
N GLU A 76 21.45 -15.04 -12.33
CA GLU A 76 20.31 -15.84 -11.90
C GLU A 76 20.57 -17.36 -12.11
N CYS A 77 21.58 -17.73 -12.91
CA CYS A 77 22.15 -19.08 -13.00
C CYS A 77 23.29 -19.32 -11.96
N ASP A 78 23.79 -20.56 -11.91
CA ASP A 78 24.84 -20.97 -10.96
C ASP A 78 26.16 -20.21 -11.19
N ARG A 79 26.80 -19.77 -10.09
CA ARG A 79 27.98 -18.87 -10.10
C ARG A 79 29.20 -19.33 -10.92
N SER A 80 29.28 -20.60 -11.33
CA SER A 80 30.42 -21.16 -12.06
C SER A 80 30.33 -21.02 -13.59
N ILE A 81 29.12 -20.97 -14.16
CA ILE A 81 28.90 -20.79 -15.61
C ILE A 81 27.61 -20.00 -15.79
N THR A 82 27.74 -18.73 -16.19
CA THR A 82 26.63 -17.77 -16.23
C THR A 82 26.07 -17.58 -17.64
N GLU A 83 24.77 -17.39 -17.70
CA GLU A 83 23.97 -16.85 -18.81
C GLU A 83 24.46 -15.47 -19.30
N GLU A 84 25.21 -14.75 -18.46
CA GLU A 84 25.82 -13.45 -18.74
C GLU A 84 27.10 -13.53 -19.59
N THR A 85 27.60 -14.74 -19.86
CA THR A 85 28.83 -14.94 -20.65
C THR A 85 28.53 -14.84 -22.15
N ASN A 86 29.37 -14.09 -22.88
CA ASN A 86 29.31 -13.95 -24.34
C ASN A 86 28.12 -13.11 -24.89
N CYS A 87 27.60 -12.15 -24.11
CA CYS A 87 26.63 -11.13 -24.55
C CYS A 87 27.24 -10.07 -25.52
N GLU A 88 28.19 -10.45 -26.37
CA GLU A 88 28.89 -9.51 -27.26
C GLU A 88 27.99 -8.97 -28.37
N ASN A 89 28.10 -7.68 -28.65
CA ASN A 89 27.33 -6.93 -29.65
C ASN A 89 25.80 -6.87 -29.46
N LYS A 90 25.32 -7.00 -28.22
CA LYS A 90 24.13 -6.26 -27.77
C LYS A 90 24.48 -5.33 -26.61
N THR A 91 25.17 -4.23 -26.94
CA THR A 91 25.41 -3.10 -26.02
C THR A 91 24.14 -2.27 -25.72
N THR A 92 22.97 -2.91 -25.74
CA THR A 92 21.89 -2.54 -24.81
C THR A 92 22.38 -2.87 -23.41
N LYS A 93 23.18 -1.96 -22.83
CA LYS A 93 23.15 -1.72 -21.38
C LYS A 93 21.68 -1.75 -20.98
N ASN A 94 21.30 -2.49 -19.94
CA ASN A 94 19.89 -2.64 -19.59
C ASN A 94 19.23 -1.26 -19.40
N THR A 95 18.46 -0.83 -20.40
CA THR A 95 17.68 0.43 -20.42
C THR A 95 16.39 0.27 -19.60
N PHE A 96 16.57 -0.36 -18.44
CA PHE A 96 15.64 -0.58 -17.35
C PHE A 96 16.51 -0.32 -16.10
N VAL A 97 16.78 0.92 -15.70
CA VAL A 97 15.89 2.10 -15.74
C VAL A 97 16.69 3.40 -15.90
N THR A 98 16.68 3.97 -17.11
CA THR A 98 16.69 5.43 -17.37
C THR A 98 16.22 5.69 -18.80
N SER A 99 14.90 5.56 -19.05
CA SER A 99 14.34 6.44 -20.08
C SER A 99 14.70 7.87 -19.67
N PRO A 100 15.17 8.73 -20.59
CA PRO A 100 15.39 10.14 -20.31
C PRO A 100 14.17 10.80 -19.66
N GLU A 101 12.96 10.33 -20.01
CA GLU A 101 11.67 10.75 -19.44
C GLU A 101 11.55 10.39 -17.95
N ILE A 102 11.94 9.18 -17.54
CA ILE A 102 11.91 8.75 -16.13
C ILE A 102 12.95 9.55 -15.33
N SER A 103 14.14 9.77 -15.90
CA SER A 103 15.17 10.60 -15.24
C SER A 103 14.72 12.06 -15.11
N PHE A 104 14.05 12.59 -16.14
CA PHE A 104 13.47 13.93 -16.12
C PHE A 104 12.35 14.05 -15.09
N ALA A 105 11.39 13.11 -15.07
CA ALA A 105 10.30 13.09 -14.12
C ALA A 105 10.79 13.00 -12.66
N LYS A 106 11.83 12.20 -12.37
CA LYS A 106 12.48 12.15 -11.05
C LYS A 106 13.10 13.49 -10.67
N ALA A 107 13.81 14.14 -11.60
CA ALA A 107 14.41 15.46 -11.38
C ALA A 107 13.37 16.57 -11.18
N GLU A 108 12.28 16.54 -11.97
CA GLU A 108 11.15 17.47 -11.85
C GLU A 108 10.42 17.29 -10.51
N LEU A 109 10.13 16.06 -10.10
CA LEU A 109 9.52 15.74 -8.81
C LEU A 109 10.37 16.25 -7.64
N LYS A 110 11.70 16.01 -7.68
CA LYS A 110 12.65 16.55 -6.68
C LYS A 110 12.61 18.08 -6.66
N SER A 111 12.65 18.73 -7.82
CA SER A 111 12.55 20.20 -7.95
C SER A 111 11.21 20.75 -7.46
N TRP A 112 10.11 20.03 -7.64
CA TRP A 112 8.76 20.40 -7.19
C TRP A 112 8.66 20.38 -5.66
N PHE A 113 9.14 19.32 -5.00
CA PHE A 113 9.18 19.26 -3.53
C PHE A 113 10.08 20.35 -2.94
N LEU A 114 11.29 20.55 -3.50
CA LEU A 114 12.22 21.59 -3.03
C LEU A 114 11.64 23.01 -3.14
N ARG A 115 10.89 23.30 -4.21
CA ARG A 115 10.19 24.59 -4.39
C ARG A 115 8.99 24.79 -3.46
N ARG A 116 8.41 23.71 -2.92
CA ARG A 116 7.29 23.77 -1.97
C ARG A 116 7.70 23.87 -0.49
N LYS A 117 9.01 23.86 -0.20
CA LYS A 117 9.51 24.05 1.17
C LYS A 117 9.10 25.41 1.71
N LYS A 118 8.37 25.45 2.82
CA LYS A 118 7.89 26.71 3.43
C LYS A 118 9.06 27.53 3.99
N PRO A 119 9.00 28.88 3.95
CA PRO A 119 9.82 29.70 4.83
C PRO A 119 9.30 29.55 6.27
N GLY A 120 10.19 29.26 7.23
CA GLY A 120 9.80 29.11 8.63
C GLY A 120 10.72 28.23 9.48
N PRO A 121 10.29 27.94 10.73
CA PRO A 121 10.98 27.04 11.66
C PRO A 121 11.18 25.65 11.07
N ARG A 122 12.24 24.93 11.48
CA ARG A 122 12.61 23.59 10.99
C ARG A 122 11.57 22.48 11.27
N THR A 123 10.43 22.79 11.86
CA THR A 123 9.42 21.82 12.31
C THR A 123 8.11 21.85 11.50
N ASP A 124 7.98 22.78 10.53
CA ASP A 124 6.87 22.86 9.57
C ASP A 124 7.34 23.31 8.17
N ARG A 125 8.59 23.00 7.78
CA ARG A 125 9.12 23.35 6.46
C ARG A 125 8.56 22.45 5.36
N TRP A 126 8.36 21.17 5.67
CA TRP A 126 7.85 20.16 4.76
C TRP A 126 6.37 19.84 5.02
N GLY A 127 5.90 20.09 6.24
CA GLY A 127 4.50 20.02 6.65
C GLY A 127 4.00 18.61 6.94
N SER A 128 2.69 18.46 7.11
CA SER A 128 2.07 17.24 7.67
C SER A 128 2.18 15.97 6.83
N GLN A 129 2.56 16.08 5.55
CA GLN A 129 2.77 14.93 4.66
C GLN A 129 4.25 14.55 4.54
N ILE A 130 5.10 15.01 5.46
CA ILE A 130 6.56 14.80 5.44
C ILE A 130 6.96 13.33 5.27
N HIS A 131 6.21 12.40 5.85
CA HIS A 131 6.43 10.96 5.68
C HIS A 131 6.29 10.51 4.21
N ARG A 132 5.31 11.05 3.46
CA ARG A 132 5.17 10.78 2.01
C ARG A 132 6.25 11.48 1.20
N ILE A 133 6.60 12.70 1.59
CA ILE A 133 7.64 13.50 0.93
C ILE A 133 9.00 12.78 1.04
N ALA A 134 9.33 12.23 2.21
CA ALA A 134 10.55 11.46 2.44
C ALA A 134 10.65 10.26 1.50
N VAL A 135 9.61 9.42 1.46
CA VAL A 135 9.55 8.24 0.57
C VAL A 135 9.62 8.64 -0.90
N ALA A 136 8.86 9.66 -1.32
CA ALA A 136 8.87 10.13 -2.70
C ALA A 136 10.23 10.68 -3.14
N LEU A 137 10.91 11.43 -2.27
CA LEU A 137 12.27 11.94 -2.54
C LEU A 137 13.31 10.82 -2.55
N HIS A 138 13.23 9.83 -1.66
CA HIS A 138 14.11 8.66 -1.69
C HIS A 138 13.95 7.85 -2.99
N LEU A 139 12.72 7.64 -3.46
CA LEU A 139 12.45 6.94 -4.72
C LEU A 139 12.88 7.75 -5.95
N ALA A 140 12.82 9.08 -5.89
CA ALA A 140 13.34 9.97 -6.92
C ALA A 140 14.88 9.99 -6.93
N ASP A 141 15.51 10.02 -5.77
CA ASP A 141 16.95 10.12 -5.56
C ASP A 141 17.35 9.44 -4.23
N ASN A 142 17.98 8.27 -4.34
CA ASN A 142 18.43 7.48 -3.21
C ASN A 142 19.53 8.17 -2.37
N SER A 143 20.21 9.19 -2.92
CA SER A 143 21.20 10.00 -2.18
C SER A 143 20.58 11.06 -1.27
N THR A 144 19.25 11.23 -1.29
CA THR A 144 18.52 12.23 -0.46
C THR A 144 18.85 12.10 1.03
N PHE A 145 18.99 10.87 1.52
CA PHE A 145 19.25 10.55 2.93
C PHE A 145 20.67 10.02 3.18
N SER A 146 21.59 10.23 2.23
CA SER A 146 23.02 9.99 2.47
C SER A 146 23.57 10.94 3.55
N PRO A 147 24.53 10.50 4.39
CA PRO A 147 25.16 11.37 5.39
C PRO A 147 25.71 12.68 4.80
N GLY A 148 25.45 13.81 5.47
CA GLY A 148 25.83 15.15 4.99
C GLY A 148 24.84 15.78 4.01
N ASN A 149 23.78 15.07 3.57
CA ASN A 149 22.74 15.67 2.75
C ASN A 149 21.78 16.50 3.61
N ARG A 150 21.97 17.83 3.60
CA ARG A 150 21.15 18.81 4.33
C ARG A 150 19.64 18.67 4.12
N THR A 151 19.19 18.20 2.96
CA THR A 151 17.76 17.97 2.70
C THR A 151 17.26 16.76 3.48
N GLY A 152 17.98 15.64 3.44
CA GLY A 152 17.66 14.46 4.24
C GLY A 152 17.72 14.74 5.73
N GLU A 153 18.71 15.50 6.20
CA GLU A 153 18.85 15.93 7.60
C GLU A 153 17.68 16.84 8.04
N GLU A 154 17.30 17.85 7.24
CA GLU A 154 16.13 18.70 7.52
C GLU A 154 14.83 17.87 7.60
N ILE A 155 14.63 16.92 6.68
CA ILE A 155 13.45 16.05 6.67
C ILE A 155 13.44 15.10 7.87
N SER A 156 14.57 14.46 8.19
CA SER A 156 14.67 13.48 9.29
C SER A 156 14.40 14.12 10.65
N TYR A 157 14.89 15.35 10.85
CA TYR A 157 14.63 16.15 12.05
C TYR A 157 13.15 16.51 12.20
N GLU A 158 12.52 17.02 11.14
CA GLU A 158 11.09 17.39 11.17
C GLU A 158 10.19 16.14 11.31
N LEU A 159 10.54 15.03 10.65
CA LEU A 159 9.82 13.75 10.72
C LEU A 159 9.80 13.20 12.16
N THR A 160 10.97 13.16 12.79
CA THR A 160 11.13 12.76 14.19
C THR A 160 10.35 13.68 15.13
N THR A 161 10.42 15.01 14.92
CA THR A 161 9.69 15.98 15.75
C THR A 161 8.18 15.81 15.63
N GLN A 162 7.65 15.64 14.41
CA GLN A 162 6.21 15.42 14.20
C GLN A 162 5.75 14.07 14.78
N LEU A 163 6.56 13.01 14.66
CA LEU A 163 6.23 11.70 15.22
C LEU A 163 6.21 11.72 16.76
N LEU A 164 7.23 12.30 17.41
CA LEU A 164 7.24 12.48 18.87
C LEU A 164 6.01 13.26 19.37
N TYR A 165 5.64 14.34 18.67
CA TYR A 165 4.44 15.11 19.00
C TYR A 165 3.14 14.32 18.80
N ARG A 166 3.08 13.42 17.80
CA ARG A 166 1.92 12.53 17.56
C ARG A 166 1.83 11.42 18.61
N LEU A 167 2.95 10.84 19.03
CA LEU A 167 3.01 9.82 20.08
C LEU A 167 2.68 10.40 21.47
N GLY A 168 3.08 11.65 21.74
CA GLY A 168 2.80 12.36 22.99
C GLY A 168 1.37 12.91 23.14
N LYS A 169 0.47 12.73 22.14
CA LYS A 169 -0.96 13.05 22.28
C LYS A 169 -1.75 11.82 22.71
N ASP A 170 -2.69 12.00 23.64
CA ASP A 170 -3.64 10.96 24.06
C ASP A 170 -4.48 10.40 22.89
N LYS A 171 -4.60 11.14 21.78
CA LYS A 171 -5.20 10.66 20.54
C LYS A 171 -4.22 9.76 19.78
N LYS A 172 -4.33 8.44 19.97
CA LYS A 172 -3.61 7.42 19.19
C LYS A 172 -3.76 7.65 17.68
N MET A 173 -2.63 7.68 16.97
CA MET A 173 -2.57 7.72 15.50
C MET A 173 -3.15 6.45 14.86
N SER A 174 -3.65 6.55 13.63
CA SER A 174 -4.18 5.38 12.90
C SER A 174 -3.07 4.38 12.51
N SER A 175 -3.42 3.11 12.24
CA SER A 175 -2.45 2.11 11.77
C SER A 175 -1.79 2.50 10.45
N GLN A 176 -2.54 3.13 9.55
CA GLN A 176 -2.07 3.64 8.26
C GLN A 176 -1.11 4.81 8.44
N GLU A 177 -1.38 5.72 9.39
CA GLU A 177 -0.48 6.82 9.74
C GLU A 177 0.81 6.28 10.37
N LEU A 178 0.73 5.33 11.30
CA LEU A 178 1.89 4.68 11.90
C LEU A 178 2.75 3.98 10.83
N ALA A 179 2.13 3.22 9.92
CA ALA A 179 2.84 2.59 8.80
C ALA A 179 3.50 3.60 7.86
N LEU A 180 2.86 4.75 7.61
CA LEU A 180 3.46 5.83 6.81
C LEU A 180 4.70 6.41 7.49
N TYR A 181 4.68 6.61 8.81
CA TYR A 181 5.87 7.03 9.57
C TYR A 181 6.96 5.96 9.57
N LEU A 182 6.63 4.69 9.82
CA LEU A 182 7.58 3.56 9.75
C LEU A 182 8.29 3.47 8.40
N HIS A 183 7.54 3.60 7.31
CA HIS A 183 8.10 3.60 5.95
C HIS A 183 9.02 4.81 5.70
N ALA A 184 8.70 5.96 6.30
CA ALA A 184 9.50 7.17 6.22
C ALA A 184 10.78 7.11 7.07
N LEU A 185 10.74 6.49 8.26
CA LEU A 185 11.93 6.26 9.10
C LEU A 185 12.93 5.35 8.38
N LEU A 186 12.44 4.25 7.78
CA LEU A 186 13.24 3.31 7.01
C LEU A 186 14.02 3.97 5.87
N VAL A 187 13.36 4.76 5.01
CA VAL A 187 14.02 5.44 3.87
C VAL A 187 14.94 6.59 4.31
N ALA A 188 14.75 7.09 5.53
CA ALA A 188 15.60 8.10 6.17
C ALA A 188 16.73 7.49 7.01
N CYS A 189 16.95 6.17 6.92
CA CYS A 189 17.99 5.43 7.64
C CYS A 189 17.89 5.55 9.17
N MET A 190 16.68 5.70 9.71
CA MET A 190 16.40 5.71 11.15
C MET A 190 15.73 4.39 11.55
N ASP A 191 16.20 3.76 12.64
CA ASP A 191 15.66 2.48 13.11
C ASP A 191 14.31 2.67 13.84
N PRO A 192 13.21 2.07 13.36
CA PRO A 192 11.92 2.14 14.04
C PRO A 192 11.73 1.14 15.20
N ARG A 193 12.69 0.24 15.47
CA ARG A 193 12.65 -0.70 16.62
C ARG A 193 13.06 -0.03 17.94
N ASP A 194 13.88 1.01 17.87
CA ASP A 194 14.31 1.82 19.01
C ASP A 194 14.06 3.30 18.74
N PHE A 195 12.79 3.64 18.46
CA PHE A 195 12.40 5.04 18.32
C PHE A 195 12.21 5.64 19.71
N TYR A 196 13.29 6.14 20.31
CA TYR A 196 13.30 6.69 21.68
C TYR A 196 12.83 5.67 22.75
N GLY A 197 13.20 4.39 22.59
CA GLY A 197 12.76 3.30 23.46
C GLY A 197 11.39 2.69 23.12
N GLU A 198 10.68 3.19 22.09
CA GLU A 198 9.44 2.61 21.59
C GLU A 198 9.69 1.74 20.34
N ASP A 199 9.21 0.49 20.39
CA ASP A 199 9.22 -0.44 19.26
C ASP A 199 7.97 -0.24 18.39
N LEU A 200 8.10 0.66 17.42
CA LEU A 200 7.00 1.05 16.53
C LEU A 200 6.62 -0.06 15.55
N ILE A 201 7.56 -0.95 15.19
CA ILE A 201 7.26 -2.13 14.36
C ILE A 201 6.29 -3.04 15.09
N ARG A 202 6.62 -3.39 16.34
CA ARG A 202 5.79 -4.27 17.17
C ARG A 202 4.43 -3.66 17.48
N GLU A 203 4.34 -2.34 17.62
CA GLU A 203 3.06 -1.65 17.75
C GLU A 203 2.21 -1.75 16.47
N LEU A 204 2.79 -1.63 15.27
CA LEU A 204 2.04 -1.88 14.02
C LEU A 204 1.64 -3.36 13.88
N ARG A 205 2.53 -4.29 14.21
CA ARG A 205 2.25 -5.75 14.17
C ARG A 205 1.03 -6.12 15.00
N LYS A 206 0.96 -5.67 16.26
CA LYS A 206 -0.21 -5.87 17.14
C LYS A 206 -1.52 -5.38 16.50
N ARG A 207 -1.50 -4.22 15.82
CA ARG A 207 -2.68 -3.63 15.16
C ARG A 207 -3.11 -4.43 13.94
N VAL A 208 -2.16 -4.97 13.18
CA VAL A 208 -2.41 -5.88 12.05
C VAL A 208 -3.01 -7.20 12.56
N GLU A 209 -2.47 -7.77 13.63
CA GLU A 209 -3.02 -8.96 14.28
C GLU A 209 -4.45 -8.75 14.77
N ALA A 210 -4.73 -7.60 15.41
CA ALA A 210 -6.06 -7.22 15.89
C ALA A 210 -7.08 -6.91 14.76
N SER A 211 -6.63 -6.62 13.53
CA SER A 211 -7.53 -6.29 12.41
C SER A 211 -8.30 -7.49 11.81
N GLY A 212 -8.01 -8.72 12.27
CA GLY A 212 -8.76 -9.92 11.88
C GLY A 212 -8.39 -10.44 10.49
N ASN A 213 -9.41 -10.67 9.65
CA ASN A 213 -9.30 -11.39 8.37
C ASN A 213 -8.91 -10.50 7.17
N TYR A 214 -9.10 -9.18 7.28
CA TYR A 214 -8.72 -8.21 6.25
C TYR A 214 -7.80 -7.16 6.88
N THR A 215 -6.67 -6.94 6.24
CA THR A 215 -5.70 -5.90 6.60
C THR A 215 -5.45 -5.05 5.36
N ASN A 216 -5.17 -3.77 5.54
CA ASN A 216 -4.77 -2.92 4.42
C ASN A 216 -3.38 -3.39 3.91
N PRO A 217 -3.22 -3.74 2.62
CA PRO A 217 -1.96 -4.23 2.04
C PRO A 217 -0.75 -3.34 2.29
N PHE A 218 -0.95 -2.03 2.44
CA PHE A 218 0.12 -1.10 2.79
C PHE A 218 0.75 -1.41 4.15
N LEU A 219 -0.01 -1.89 5.14
CA LEU A 219 0.53 -2.24 6.46
C LEU A 219 1.43 -3.48 6.36
N ILE A 220 1.00 -4.49 5.59
CA ILE A 220 1.74 -5.72 5.31
C ILE A 220 3.04 -5.42 4.56
N LEU A 221 2.96 -4.56 3.52
CA LEU A 221 4.12 -4.08 2.78
C LEU A 221 5.13 -3.33 3.67
N VAL A 222 4.65 -2.45 4.56
CA VAL A 222 5.53 -1.71 5.48
C VAL A 222 6.22 -2.65 6.46
N LEU A 223 5.49 -3.57 7.10
CA LEU A 223 6.06 -4.58 8.01
C LEU A 223 7.16 -5.41 7.32
N CYS A 224 6.91 -5.88 6.10
CA CYS A 224 7.90 -6.57 5.29
C CYS A 224 9.14 -5.68 5.01
N ASN A 225 8.94 -4.41 4.63
CA ASN A 225 10.04 -3.50 4.32
C ASN A 225 10.91 -3.15 5.54
N VAL A 226 10.33 -3.07 6.75
CA VAL A 226 11.08 -2.85 8.01
C VAL A 226 11.69 -4.14 8.60
N GLY A 227 11.68 -5.23 7.83
CA GLY A 227 12.30 -6.51 8.21
C GLY A 227 11.58 -7.23 9.34
N ASP A 228 10.26 -7.06 9.46
CA ASP A 228 9.44 -7.83 10.39
C ASP A 228 9.07 -9.21 9.81
N ASP A 229 8.84 -10.19 10.68
CA ASP A 229 8.61 -11.58 10.24
C ASP A 229 7.23 -11.73 9.57
N MET A 230 7.21 -12.17 8.32
CA MET A 230 5.98 -12.34 7.55
C MET A 230 5.38 -13.73 7.77
N THR A 231 4.12 -13.78 8.21
CA THR A 231 3.41 -15.04 8.47
C THR A 231 2.60 -15.50 7.26
N THR A 232 2.25 -16.79 7.20
CA THR A 232 1.32 -17.31 6.18
C THR A 232 -0.04 -16.60 6.23
N LYS A 233 -0.52 -16.25 7.44
CA LYS A 233 -1.76 -15.49 7.64
C LYS A 233 -1.71 -14.11 7.01
N ASP A 234 -0.55 -13.46 6.97
CA ASP A 234 -0.40 -12.14 6.33
C ASP A 234 -0.52 -12.25 4.81
N VAL A 235 0.05 -13.29 4.20
CA VAL A 235 -0.15 -13.58 2.77
C VAL A 235 -1.59 -14.03 2.49
N GLU A 236 -2.23 -14.74 3.40
CA GLU A 236 -3.64 -15.16 3.27
C GLU A 236 -4.64 -13.99 3.40
N ARG A 237 -4.33 -12.99 4.24
CA ARG A 237 -5.08 -11.71 4.30
C ARG A 237 -5.09 -11.00 2.94
N GLU A 238 -3.94 -11.00 2.24
CA GLU A 238 -3.83 -10.52 0.86
C GLU A 238 -4.51 -11.45 -0.16
N ARG A 239 -4.48 -12.77 0.07
CA ARG A 239 -5.07 -13.76 -0.84
C ARG A 239 -6.59 -13.79 -0.79
N ASN A 240 -7.21 -13.49 0.35
CA ASN A 240 -8.67 -13.33 0.45
C ASN A 240 -9.20 -12.17 -0.40
N ASP A 241 -8.33 -11.27 -0.86
CA ASP A 241 -8.62 -10.27 -1.89
C ASP A 241 -8.64 -10.89 -3.31
N ARG A 242 -7.73 -11.84 -3.58
CA ARG A 242 -7.56 -12.52 -4.88
C ARG A 242 -8.36 -13.81 -5.07
N GLN A 243 -9.02 -14.32 -4.03
CA GLN A 243 -9.76 -15.60 -4.09
C GLN A 243 -11.22 -15.45 -4.56
N LEU A 244 -11.56 -14.36 -5.27
CA LEU A 244 -12.57 -14.44 -6.32
C LEU A 244 -11.95 -15.09 -7.56
N PRO A 245 -12.60 -16.06 -8.22
CA PRO A 245 -12.02 -16.72 -9.38
C PRO A 245 -11.82 -15.72 -10.53
N ASP A 246 -10.56 -15.55 -10.92
CA ASP A 246 -10.10 -14.79 -12.09
C ASP A 246 -10.43 -15.54 -13.39
N ASN A 247 -11.73 -15.74 -13.60
CA ASN A 247 -12.30 -16.34 -14.82
C ASN A 247 -13.70 -15.82 -15.11
N ARG A 248 -14.03 -14.62 -14.59
CA ARG A 248 -15.33 -14.00 -14.80
C ARG A 248 -15.33 -13.31 -16.17
N THR A 249 -15.85 -14.00 -17.17
CA THR A 249 -16.12 -13.37 -18.46
C THR A 249 -17.08 -12.19 -18.26
N ARG A 250 -16.91 -11.14 -19.06
CA ARG A 250 -17.65 -9.86 -18.99
C ARG A 250 -19.19 -10.01 -19.02
N HIS A 251 -19.68 -11.18 -19.41
CA HIS A 251 -21.09 -11.57 -19.47
C HIS A 251 -21.70 -11.92 -18.10
N GLU A 252 -20.90 -12.50 -17.19
CA GLU A 252 -21.39 -12.94 -15.87
C GLU A 252 -21.51 -11.78 -14.87
N GLU A 253 -20.78 -10.68 -15.08
CA GLU A 253 -20.93 -9.48 -14.25
C GLU A 253 -22.27 -8.76 -14.50
N GLU A 254 -22.78 -8.75 -15.73
CA GLU A 254 -24.10 -8.19 -16.01
C GLU A 254 -25.20 -9.03 -15.33
N GLU A 255 -25.08 -10.36 -15.33
CA GLU A 255 -26.04 -11.25 -14.65
C GLU A 255 -25.92 -11.22 -13.11
N ALA A 256 -24.73 -11.04 -12.56
CA ALA A 256 -24.52 -10.91 -11.11
C ALA A 256 -24.97 -9.53 -10.58
N VAL A 257 -24.80 -8.46 -11.37
CA VAL A 257 -25.35 -7.12 -11.06
C VAL A 257 -26.88 -7.12 -11.10
N GLU A 258 -27.50 -7.92 -11.98
CA GLU A 258 -28.96 -8.12 -12.03
C GLU A 258 -29.50 -8.88 -10.80
N LYS A 259 -28.72 -9.81 -10.21
CA LYS A 259 -29.19 -10.70 -9.12
C LYS A 259 -29.05 -10.17 -7.69
N VAL A 260 -28.35 -9.06 -7.44
CA VAL A 260 -28.18 -8.50 -6.08
C VAL A 260 -29.34 -7.60 -5.66
N LEU A 261 -30.15 -7.11 -6.61
CA LEU A 261 -31.39 -6.38 -6.34
C LEU A 261 -32.43 -6.78 -7.38
N GLU A 262 -33.45 -7.55 -6.99
CA GLU A 262 -34.69 -7.69 -7.77
C GLU A 262 -35.45 -6.35 -7.76
N VAL A 263 -35.01 -5.42 -8.60
CA VAL A 263 -35.61 -4.09 -8.72
C VAL A 263 -36.86 -4.18 -9.59
N THR A 264 -38.01 -4.46 -8.98
CA THR A 264 -39.31 -4.39 -9.66
C THR A 264 -39.70 -2.93 -9.89
N GLY A 265 -39.33 -2.36 -11.04
CA GLY A 265 -39.68 -1.00 -11.44
C GLY A 265 -38.83 -0.48 -12.60
N GLU A 266 -39.08 0.77 -13.02
CA GLU A 266 -38.27 1.43 -14.04
C GLU A 266 -36.89 1.80 -13.46
N THR A 267 -35.82 1.43 -14.17
CA THR A 267 -34.43 1.63 -13.72
C THR A 267 -33.62 2.54 -14.63
N MET A 268 -32.71 3.31 -14.04
CA MET A 268 -31.71 4.12 -14.73
C MET A 268 -30.28 3.63 -14.42
N THR A 269 -29.36 3.86 -15.36
CA THR A 269 -27.92 3.66 -15.14
C THR A 269 -27.27 4.94 -14.66
N VAL A 270 -26.46 4.86 -13.60
CA VAL A 270 -25.55 5.94 -13.15
C VAL A 270 -24.16 5.37 -12.91
N HIS A 271 -23.15 6.24 -12.90
CA HIS A 271 -21.80 5.89 -12.47
C HIS A 271 -21.51 6.53 -11.12
N TYR A 272 -20.76 5.85 -10.28
CA TYR A 272 -20.29 6.33 -8.99
C TYR A 272 -18.78 6.13 -8.92
N CYS A 273 -18.05 7.17 -8.53
CA CYS A 273 -16.60 7.17 -8.43
C CYS A 273 -16.13 7.70 -7.07
N VAL A 274 -15.06 7.12 -6.53
CA VAL A 274 -14.38 7.61 -5.32
C VAL A 274 -12.98 8.08 -5.72
N CYS A 275 -12.71 9.39 -5.61
CA CYS A 275 -11.42 10.01 -5.99
C CYS A 275 -10.66 10.55 -4.77
N MET A 276 -9.33 10.53 -4.83
CA MET A 276 -8.44 11.01 -3.76
C MET A 276 -7.39 11.99 -4.30
N GLY A 277 -7.24 13.16 -3.66
CA GLY A 277 -6.21 14.15 -4.00
C GLY A 277 -6.72 15.27 -4.93
N GLU A 278 -5.81 15.97 -5.60
CA GLU A 278 -6.15 17.15 -6.45
C GLU A 278 -6.58 16.78 -7.88
N GLU A 279 -6.37 15.54 -8.31
CA GLU A 279 -6.75 15.04 -9.64
C GLU A 279 -7.78 13.91 -9.54
N ILE A 280 -8.71 13.87 -10.48
CA ILE A 280 -9.79 12.85 -10.57
C ILE A 280 -9.24 11.49 -11.02
N ASN A 281 -8.04 11.47 -11.61
CA ASN A 281 -7.40 10.36 -12.31
C ASN A 281 -7.09 9.12 -11.44
N VAL A 282 -7.26 9.20 -10.12
CA VAL A 282 -7.01 8.12 -9.17
C VAL A 282 -8.30 7.83 -8.40
N GLY A 283 -9.17 7.03 -9.02
CA GLY A 283 -10.43 6.62 -8.41
C GLY A 283 -10.94 5.27 -8.89
N ARG A 284 -11.77 4.64 -8.05
CA ARG A 284 -12.50 3.41 -8.39
C ARG A 284 -13.91 3.79 -8.83
N THR A 285 -14.37 3.20 -9.93
CA THR A 285 -15.68 3.52 -10.52
C THR A 285 -16.58 2.29 -10.55
N TRP A 286 -17.84 2.47 -10.18
CA TRP A 286 -18.91 1.48 -10.23
C TRP A 286 -19.99 1.96 -11.20
N ARG A 287 -20.57 1.04 -11.97
CA ARG A 287 -21.75 1.27 -12.82
C ARG A 287 -22.96 0.68 -12.11
N LEU A 288 -23.94 1.52 -11.75
CA LEU A 288 -25.07 1.16 -10.92
C LEU A 288 -26.38 1.19 -11.73
N LYS A 289 -27.23 0.19 -11.53
CA LYS A 289 -28.62 0.14 -12.00
C LYS A 289 -29.52 0.45 -10.81
N LEU A 290 -30.17 1.62 -10.81
CA LEU A 290 -30.98 2.13 -9.69
C LEU A 290 -32.41 2.44 -10.16
N LEU A 291 -33.40 2.45 -9.26
CA LEU A 291 -34.74 2.92 -9.59
C LEU A 291 -34.73 4.38 -10.06
N VAL A 292 -35.57 4.72 -11.04
CA VAL A 292 -35.87 6.13 -11.38
C VAL A 292 -36.37 6.87 -10.13
N ASN A 293 -35.98 8.14 -9.97
CA ASN A 293 -36.11 8.94 -8.74
C ASN A 293 -35.19 8.56 -7.56
N SER A 294 -34.27 7.59 -7.69
CA SER A 294 -33.24 7.37 -6.68
C SER A 294 -32.38 8.61 -6.45
N THR A 295 -31.92 8.79 -5.22
CA THR A 295 -31.10 9.92 -4.79
C THR A 295 -29.61 9.57 -4.79
N ILE A 296 -28.74 10.56 -4.61
CA ILE A 296 -27.30 10.29 -4.44
C ILE A 296 -27.04 9.42 -3.20
N TYR A 297 -27.80 9.63 -2.11
CA TYR A 297 -27.74 8.78 -0.92
C TYR A 297 -27.99 7.31 -1.26
N ASN A 298 -29.06 7.03 -2.02
CA ASN A 298 -29.39 5.66 -2.45
C ASN A 298 -28.25 5.03 -3.26
N ALA A 299 -27.56 5.79 -4.11
CA ALA A 299 -26.43 5.29 -4.89
C ALA A 299 -25.23 4.93 -3.99
N ILE A 300 -24.88 5.80 -3.04
CA ILE A 300 -23.77 5.55 -2.09
C ILE A 300 -24.07 4.31 -1.23
N GLU A 301 -25.28 4.21 -0.69
CA GLU A 301 -25.75 3.06 0.09
C GLU A 301 -25.78 1.76 -0.73
N THR A 302 -26.13 1.85 -2.02
CA THR A 302 -26.09 0.68 -2.93
C THR A 302 -24.65 0.19 -3.11
N VAL A 303 -23.69 1.08 -3.31
CA VAL A 303 -22.26 0.70 -3.39
C VAL A 303 -21.77 0.13 -2.06
N ALA A 304 -22.17 0.71 -0.92
CA ALA A 304 -21.82 0.20 0.41
C ALA A 304 -22.38 -1.22 0.70
N LYS A 305 -23.49 -1.59 0.07
CA LYS A 305 -24.07 -2.96 0.13
C LYS A 305 -23.40 -3.92 -0.86
N MET A 306 -23.04 -3.44 -2.05
CA MET A 306 -22.38 -4.25 -3.08
C MET A 306 -20.91 -4.53 -2.76
N ASP A 307 -20.21 -3.58 -2.14
CA ASP A 307 -18.79 -3.69 -1.78
C ASP A 307 -18.63 -3.66 -0.25
N ASN A 308 -18.38 -4.82 0.34
CA ASN A 308 -18.23 -4.98 1.80
C ASN A 308 -17.03 -4.22 2.42
N ARG A 309 -16.15 -3.63 1.60
CA ARG A 309 -15.05 -2.77 2.05
C ARG A 309 -15.49 -1.33 2.20
N GLN A 310 -16.56 -0.93 1.51
CA GLN A 310 -17.07 0.44 1.42
C GLN A 310 -17.86 0.82 2.68
N LYS A 311 -17.14 1.29 3.70
CA LYS A 311 -17.71 1.73 4.97
C LYS A 311 -17.89 3.26 4.97
N VAL A 312 -19.07 3.72 4.60
CA VAL A 312 -19.46 5.13 4.66
C VAL A 312 -19.92 5.52 6.07
N GLN A 313 -19.64 6.75 6.48
CA GLN A 313 -20.23 7.38 7.66
C GLN A 313 -20.77 8.76 7.29
N TYR A 314 -21.81 9.19 8.00
CA TYR A 314 -22.49 10.45 7.75
C TYR A 314 -22.55 11.31 9.01
N ASN A 315 -22.27 12.60 8.86
CA ASN A 315 -22.64 13.61 9.84
C ASN A 315 -24.04 14.12 9.53
N VAL A 316 -24.87 14.33 10.55
CA VAL A 316 -26.22 14.87 10.37
C VAL A 316 -26.20 16.37 10.67
N VAL A 317 -26.64 17.18 9.70
CA VAL A 317 -26.79 18.64 9.82
C VAL A 317 -28.23 18.98 9.44
N ASP A 318 -28.95 19.69 10.31
CA ASP A 318 -30.37 20.03 10.14
C ASP A 318 -31.28 18.83 9.78
N GLY A 319 -30.98 17.68 10.39
CA GLY A 319 -31.69 16.41 10.16
C GLY A 319 -31.30 15.68 8.86
N LYS A 320 -30.36 16.21 8.07
CA LYS A 320 -29.93 15.67 6.77
C LYS A 320 -28.51 15.10 6.83
N PRO A 321 -28.25 13.93 6.23
CA PRO A 321 -26.93 13.30 6.26
C PRO A 321 -25.97 13.95 5.26
N TYR A 322 -24.69 14.02 5.59
CA TYR A 322 -23.59 14.43 4.72
C TYR A 322 -22.42 13.47 4.94
N VAL A 323 -21.78 13.00 3.86
CA VAL A 323 -20.67 12.04 3.99
C VAL A 323 -19.52 12.70 4.75
N SER A 324 -19.12 12.11 5.87
CA SER A 324 -18.06 12.61 6.75
C SER A 324 -16.87 11.67 6.88
N ALA A 325 -17.06 10.38 6.57
CA ALA A 325 -15.97 9.44 6.41
C ALA A 325 -16.27 8.38 5.34
N LEU A 326 -15.21 7.89 4.71
CA LEU A 326 -15.26 6.70 3.87
C LEU A 326 -14.07 5.80 4.19
N ASN A 327 -14.32 4.52 4.46
CA ASN A 327 -13.30 3.50 4.75
C ASN A 327 -12.36 3.87 5.91
N GLY A 328 -12.91 4.56 6.92
CA GLY A 328 -12.16 5.09 8.07
C GLY A 328 -11.33 6.33 7.78
N LYS A 329 -11.43 6.91 6.58
CA LYS A 329 -10.84 8.21 6.26
C LYS A 329 -11.88 9.30 6.51
N GLU A 330 -11.75 9.97 7.65
CA GLU A 330 -12.59 11.09 8.09
C GLU A 330 -12.19 12.42 7.43
N ASP A 331 -13.12 13.37 7.45
CA ASP A 331 -12.84 14.80 7.29
C ASP A 331 -11.77 15.25 8.31
N ASP A 332 -10.86 16.11 7.85
CA ASP A 332 -9.72 16.60 8.63
C ASP A 332 -9.68 18.14 8.56
N PRO A 333 -10.39 18.83 9.48
CA PRO A 333 -10.42 20.29 9.53
C PRO A 333 -9.05 20.92 9.84
N GLU A 334 -8.15 20.21 10.53
CA GLU A 334 -6.79 20.70 10.82
C GLU A 334 -5.95 20.79 9.53
N MET A 335 -6.11 19.80 8.64
CA MET A 335 -5.43 19.76 7.34
C MET A 335 -6.21 20.47 6.21
N GLY A 336 -7.44 20.92 6.51
CA GLY A 336 -8.37 21.49 5.53
C GLY A 336 -8.84 20.50 4.47
N MET A 337 -8.85 19.19 4.78
CA MET A 337 -9.21 18.12 3.84
C MET A 337 -10.60 17.59 4.15
N PHE A 338 -11.49 17.51 3.14
CA PHE A 338 -12.87 17.08 3.34
C PHE A 338 -13.36 16.21 2.18
N TRP A 339 -14.43 15.46 2.44
CA TRP A 339 -15.22 14.77 1.41
C TRP A 339 -16.15 15.75 0.69
N PHE A 340 -15.95 15.89 -0.62
CA PHE A 340 -16.77 16.73 -1.47
C PHE A 340 -17.51 15.89 -2.50
N LEU A 341 -18.83 16.05 -2.54
CA LEU A 341 -19.68 15.41 -3.52
C LEU A 341 -19.75 16.25 -4.80
N HIS A 342 -19.46 15.66 -5.96
CA HIS A 342 -19.65 16.31 -7.26
C HIS A 342 -20.53 15.46 -8.17
N LEU A 343 -21.17 16.13 -9.14
CA LEU A 343 -22.04 15.50 -10.12
C LEU A 343 -21.75 16.07 -11.53
N LYS A 344 -21.72 15.20 -12.54
CA LYS A 344 -21.73 15.57 -13.96
C LYS A 344 -22.55 14.56 -14.78
N PHE A 345 -22.76 14.86 -16.05
CA PHE A 345 -23.22 13.88 -17.04
C PHE A 345 -22.01 13.28 -17.76
N LEU A 346 -22.06 12.00 -18.08
CA LEU A 346 -20.99 11.28 -18.80
C LEU A 346 -20.72 11.87 -20.19
N SER A 347 -21.76 12.41 -20.83
CA SER A 347 -21.70 13.09 -22.13
C SER A 347 -21.19 14.53 -22.07
N SER A 348 -20.79 15.03 -20.89
CA SER A 348 -20.35 16.41 -20.70
C SER A 348 -18.87 16.50 -20.39
N GLU A 349 -18.12 17.17 -21.25
CA GLU A 349 -16.72 17.57 -21.01
C GLU A 349 -16.59 18.70 -19.96
N LYS A 350 -17.71 19.20 -19.43
CA LYS A 350 -17.70 20.25 -18.40
C LYS A 350 -17.21 19.68 -17.06
N ASN A 351 -16.47 20.50 -16.33
CA ASN A 351 -15.99 20.17 -14.99
C ASN A 351 -17.15 19.71 -14.07
N PRO A 352 -16.90 18.72 -13.18
CA PRO A 352 -17.90 18.27 -12.22
C PRO A 352 -18.41 19.43 -11.35
N LYS A 353 -19.74 19.53 -11.20
CA LYS A 353 -20.35 20.52 -10.32
C LYS A 353 -20.27 20.04 -8.89
N LEU A 354 -19.83 20.89 -7.96
CA LEU A 354 -19.95 20.64 -6.53
C LEU A 354 -21.44 20.57 -6.15
N VAL A 355 -21.78 19.63 -5.27
CA VAL A 355 -23.11 19.47 -4.68
C VAL A 355 -23.02 19.90 -3.21
N GLU A 356 -23.71 20.99 -2.86
CA GLU A 356 -23.75 21.53 -1.50
C GLU A 356 -24.98 21.05 -0.70
N GLU A 357 -26.02 20.59 -1.41
CA GLU A 357 -27.22 19.98 -0.85
C GLU A 357 -26.95 18.57 -0.32
N SER A 358 -27.82 18.06 0.55
CA SER A 358 -27.64 16.71 1.10
C SER A 358 -27.83 15.64 0.02
N PRO A 359 -27.06 14.54 0.04
CA PRO A 359 -27.26 13.38 -0.81
C PRO A 359 -28.70 12.83 -0.87
N VAL A 360 -29.55 13.08 0.14
CA VAL A 360 -30.97 12.64 0.13
C VAL A 360 -31.90 13.58 -0.65
N ASP A 361 -31.52 14.85 -0.86
CA ASP A 361 -32.35 15.81 -1.59
C ASP A 361 -32.17 15.69 -3.11
N ILE A 362 -30.95 15.37 -3.55
CA ILE A 362 -30.60 15.33 -4.97
C ILE A 362 -31.05 14.01 -5.61
N LYS A 363 -32.11 14.10 -6.42
CA LYS A 363 -32.52 13.05 -7.35
C LYS A 363 -31.54 12.93 -8.51
N LEU A 364 -31.15 11.69 -8.82
CA LEU A 364 -30.29 11.35 -9.93
C LEU A 364 -31.05 11.31 -11.25
N GLN A 365 -30.32 11.52 -12.34
CA GLN A 365 -30.79 11.33 -13.72
C GLN A 365 -29.94 10.26 -14.43
N PRO A 366 -30.48 9.62 -15.50
CA PRO A 366 -29.72 8.65 -16.28
C PRO A 366 -28.41 9.21 -16.82
N ASN A 367 -27.38 8.36 -16.89
CA ASN A 367 -26.05 8.67 -17.43
C ASN A 367 -25.32 9.83 -16.70
N GLN A 368 -25.64 10.03 -15.42
CA GLN A 368 -24.83 10.87 -14.52
C GLN A 368 -23.66 10.08 -13.91
N GLU A 369 -22.59 10.80 -13.59
CA GLU A 369 -21.46 10.34 -12.79
C GLU A 369 -21.43 11.14 -11.47
N ILE A 370 -21.56 10.41 -10.37
CA ILE A 370 -21.40 10.87 -8.99
C ILE A 370 -19.93 10.70 -8.62
N ILE A 371 -19.28 11.75 -8.12
CA ILE A 371 -17.87 11.71 -7.73
C ILE A 371 -17.77 12.11 -6.26
N LEU A 372 -17.47 11.15 -5.39
CA LEU A 372 -17.17 11.39 -3.99
C LEU A 372 -15.66 11.61 -3.85
N TRP A 373 -15.25 12.84 -3.55
CA TRP A 373 -13.87 13.28 -3.74
C TRP A 373 -13.24 13.83 -2.46
N TYR A 374 -12.23 13.14 -1.94
CA TYR A 374 -11.45 13.64 -0.80
C TYR A 374 -10.32 14.57 -1.25
N LYS A 375 -10.46 15.87 -1.00
CA LYS A 375 -9.49 16.90 -1.41
C LYS A 375 -9.46 18.07 -0.42
N ARG A 376 -8.58 19.04 -0.66
CA ARG A 376 -8.51 20.26 0.15
C ARG A 376 -9.73 21.15 -0.13
N ALA A 377 -10.23 21.82 0.90
CA ALA A 377 -11.32 22.77 0.78
C ALA A 377 -10.96 23.96 -0.13
N PRO A 378 -11.84 24.36 -1.08
CA PRO A 378 -11.57 25.49 -1.97
C PRO A 378 -11.29 26.82 -1.26
N TRP A 379 -11.82 27.00 -0.05
CA TRP A 379 -11.68 28.23 0.74
C TRP A 379 -10.43 28.26 1.65
N SER A 380 -9.60 27.21 1.68
CA SER A 380 -8.45 27.11 2.62
C SER A 380 -7.26 28.02 2.27
N GLY A 381 -7.43 28.98 1.36
CA GLY A 381 -6.42 29.98 0.97
C GLY A 381 -6.53 31.33 1.70
N HIS A 382 -7.62 31.57 2.44
CA HIS A 382 -7.86 32.83 3.15
C HIS A 382 -8.37 32.63 4.59
N SER A 383 -8.20 33.68 5.40
CA SER A 383 -8.42 33.73 6.85
C SER A 383 -9.83 33.28 7.29
N PRO A 384 -10.01 32.83 8.55
CA PRO A 384 -11.16 32.02 8.94
C PRO A 384 -12.45 32.83 9.02
N MET A 385 -13.50 32.34 8.36
CA MET A 385 -14.85 32.65 8.80
C MET A 385 -15.08 32.01 10.16
N LYS A 386 -15.22 32.84 11.20
CA LYS A 386 -15.89 32.44 12.44
C LYS A 386 -17.31 31.99 12.08
N LYS A 387 -17.58 30.67 12.06
CA LYS A 387 -18.96 30.21 12.25
C LYS A 387 -19.34 30.54 13.69
N SER A 388 -20.25 31.49 13.84
CA SER A 388 -20.87 31.79 15.13
C SER A 388 -21.59 30.54 15.63
N VAL A 389 -21.11 29.96 16.72
CA VAL A 389 -21.90 29.02 17.50
C VAL A 389 -22.98 29.84 18.20
N ALA A 390 -24.18 29.85 17.62
CA ALA A 390 -25.39 30.20 18.34
C ALA A 390 -25.85 28.92 19.05
N SER A 391 -25.49 28.80 20.33
CA SER A 391 -26.26 27.98 21.27
C SER A 391 -27.52 28.76 21.71
N PRO A 392 -28.55 28.08 22.26
CA PRO A 392 -29.86 28.67 22.55
C PRO A 392 -29.84 29.92 23.45
#